data_AF-A0A1Y0GX27-F1
#
_entry.id   AF-A0A1Y0GX27-F1
#
_cell.length_a   1.000
_cell.length_b   1.000
_cell.length_c   1.000
_cell.angle_alpha   90.00
_cell.angle_beta   90.00
_cell.angle_gamma   90.00
#
_symmetry.space_group_name_H-M   'P 1'
#
loop_
_entity.id
_entity.type
_entity.pdbx_description
1 polymer ?
#
loop_
_entity_poly.entity_id
_entity_poly.type
_entity_poly.pdbx_seq_one_letter_code
_entity_poly.pdbx_strand_id
1 'polypeptide(L)'
;MHRDVQVRGLMRISRSAARRSNKLPRSGWKMKRYGNPDYVLYAAVVVATLFGVIAVWDAGYAEAAAMGQMLPRSVITQGLYGIAGLVGAWGISQVAPKRIRQIAVPGMILISLLLVGVLFLGKEINGATRWYRFGPFSFQPSEVAKVFCIISMAAGFAGLTPWVKPKWKNSRQWIGHVLIPKIQRAWPLLPVLVVVGLIEMQPDLKTACVILVTAGFMLWAAG
;
A
#
# COMPACT_ATOMS: atom_id res chain seq x y z
N MET A 1 -37.60 43.19 48.32
CA MET A 1 -37.99 41.76 48.15
C MET A 1 -38.14 41.29 46.70
N HIS A 2 -38.15 42.16 45.68
CA HIS A 2 -38.42 41.76 44.28
C HIS A 2 -37.20 41.35 43.41
N ARG A 3 -35.95 41.63 43.83
CA ARG A 3 -34.75 41.28 43.03
C ARG A 3 -34.24 39.85 43.24
N ASP A 4 -34.55 39.21 44.36
CA ASP A 4 -34.01 37.88 44.70
C ASP A 4 -34.70 36.72 43.94
N VAL A 5 -35.90 36.97 43.40
CA VAL A 5 -36.66 35.96 42.66
C VAL A 5 -36.12 35.77 41.23
N GLN A 6 -35.65 36.84 40.58
CA GLN A 6 -35.09 36.76 39.22
C GLN A 6 -33.75 36.02 39.16
N VAL A 7 -32.88 36.19 40.18
CA VAL A 7 -31.56 35.54 40.22
C VAL A 7 -31.69 34.02 40.42
N ARG A 8 -32.69 33.57 41.19
CA ARG A 8 -32.99 32.14 41.38
C ARG A 8 -33.52 31.46 40.11
N GLY A 9 -34.24 32.20 39.26
CA GLY A 9 -34.72 31.72 37.97
C GLY A 9 -33.58 31.46 36.97
N LEU A 10 -32.63 32.40 36.88
CA LEU A 10 -31.47 32.29 35.98
C LEU A 10 -30.51 31.16 36.38
N MET A 11 -30.31 30.92 37.68
CA MET A 11 -29.51 29.79 38.17
C MET A 11 -30.14 28.41 37.89
N ARG A 12 -31.48 28.31 37.83
CA ARG A 12 -32.17 27.07 37.45
C ARG A 12 -31.97 26.74 35.97
N ILE A 13 -32.00 27.75 35.10
CA ILE A 13 -31.86 27.57 33.64
C ILE A 13 -30.42 27.12 33.28
N SER A 14 -29.40 27.67 33.96
CA SER A 14 -27.99 27.30 33.75
C SER A 14 -27.69 25.83 34.12
N ARG A 15 -28.30 25.30 35.19
CA ARG A 15 -28.12 23.89 35.60
C ARG A 15 -28.80 22.89 34.66
N SER A 16 -29.91 23.27 34.03
CA SER A 16 -30.60 22.44 33.02
C SER A 16 -29.87 22.40 31.67
N ALA A 17 -29.13 23.45 31.31
CA ALA A 17 -28.31 23.48 30.09
C ALA A 17 -27.03 22.63 30.24
N ALA A 18 -26.38 22.66 31.41
CA ALA A 18 -25.15 21.91 31.66
C ALA A 18 -25.35 20.37 31.68
N ARG A 19 -26.57 19.88 31.97
CA ARG A 19 -26.88 18.43 31.94
C ARG A 19 -27.09 17.85 30.53
N ARG A 20 -27.17 18.67 29.49
CA ARG A 20 -27.31 18.21 28.08
C ARG A 20 -25.98 18.00 27.35
N SER A 21 -24.84 18.18 28.03
CA SER A 21 -23.51 18.18 27.39
C SER A 21 -22.79 16.82 27.36
N ASN A 22 -23.42 15.69 27.71
CA ASN A 22 -22.67 14.43 27.85
C ASN A 22 -23.27 13.20 27.17
N LYS A 23 -23.93 13.39 26.03
CA LYS A 23 -24.30 12.27 25.14
C LYS A 23 -23.84 12.54 23.71
N LEU A 24 -22.54 12.82 23.56
CA LEU A 24 -21.92 12.50 22.27
C LEU A 24 -22.06 10.99 22.10
N PRO A 25 -22.61 10.48 20.99
CA PRO A 25 -22.61 9.06 20.72
C PRO A 25 -21.14 8.64 20.71
N ARG A 26 -20.72 7.92 21.76
CA ARG A 26 -19.49 7.16 21.73
C ARG A 26 -19.70 6.15 20.62
N SER A 27 -19.33 6.55 19.41
CA SER A 27 -19.20 5.70 18.23
C SER A 27 -18.19 4.65 18.63
N GLY A 28 -18.71 3.58 19.24
CA GLY A 28 -17.98 2.38 19.52
C GLY A 28 -17.66 1.78 18.17
N TRP A 29 -16.54 2.22 17.60
CA TRP A 29 -15.85 1.51 16.55
C TRP A 29 -15.53 0.14 17.15
N LYS A 30 -16.47 -0.80 17.02
CA LYS A 30 -16.24 -2.20 17.30
C LYS A 30 -15.09 -2.58 16.39
N MET A 31 -13.91 -2.74 16.98
CA MET A 31 -12.73 -3.25 16.29
C MET A 31 -13.17 -4.59 15.69
N LYS A 32 -13.42 -4.63 14.38
CA LYS A 32 -13.64 -5.87 13.65
C LYS A 32 -12.45 -6.76 13.99
N ARG A 33 -12.70 -7.89 14.65
CA ARG A 33 -11.71 -8.97 14.68
C ARG A 33 -11.44 -9.30 13.21
N TYR A 34 -10.21 -9.10 12.77
CA TYR A 34 -9.80 -9.58 11.46
C TYR A 34 -10.12 -11.08 11.44
N GLY A 35 -10.88 -11.51 10.43
CA GLY A 35 -11.32 -12.89 10.31
C GLY A 35 -10.13 -13.83 10.13
N ASN A 36 -10.39 -15.14 10.17
CA ASN A 36 -9.36 -16.13 9.87
C ASN A 36 -8.75 -15.86 8.48
N PRO A 37 -7.45 -16.16 8.28
CA PRO A 37 -6.82 -16.07 6.97
C PRO A 37 -7.66 -16.81 5.91
N ASP A 38 -7.73 -16.26 4.70
CA ASP A 38 -8.40 -16.91 3.58
C ASP A 38 -7.55 -18.09 3.09
N TYR A 39 -7.83 -19.28 3.63
CA TYR A 39 -7.12 -20.50 3.27
C TYR A 39 -7.36 -20.93 1.82
N VAL A 40 -8.48 -20.52 1.21
CA VAL A 40 -8.77 -20.84 -0.21
C VAL A 40 -7.84 -20.03 -1.11
N LEU A 41 -7.68 -18.74 -0.83
CA LEU A 41 -6.72 -17.89 -1.55
C LEU A 41 -5.29 -18.40 -1.36
N TYR A 42 -4.91 -18.77 -0.14
CA TYR A 42 -3.57 -19.30 0.12
C TYR A 42 -3.32 -20.61 -0.65
N ALA A 43 -4.28 -21.54 -0.65
CA ALA A 43 -4.20 -22.77 -1.41
C ALA A 43 -4.08 -22.52 -2.92
N ALA A 44 -4.83 -21.56 -3.47
CA ALA A 44 -4.73 -21.16 -4.87
C ALA A 44 -3.32 -20.64 -5.22
N VAL A 45 -2.71 -19.84 -4.33
CA VAL A 45 -1.33 -19.35 -4.51
C VAL A 45 -0.31 -20.51 -4.46
N VAL A 46 -0.50 -21.48 -3.57
CA VAL A 46 0.36 -22.68 -3.51
C VAL A 46 0.28 -23.46 -4.81
N VAL A 47 -0.93 -23.74 -5.31
CA VAL A 47 -1.13 -24.46 -6.58
C VAL A 47 -0.51 -23.71 -7.76
N ALA A 48 -0.72 -22.39 -7.85
CA ALA A 48 -0.14 -21.57 -8.91
C ALA A 48 1.40 -21.57 -8.87
N THR A 49 1.98 -21.57 -7.67
CA THR A 49 3.43 -21.62 -7.47
C THR A 49 4.01 -22.99 -7.86
N LEU A 50 3.35 -24.09 -7.48
CA LEU A 50 3.74 -25.44 -7.91
C LEU A 50 3.69 -25.59 -9.43
N PHE A 51 2.63 -25.08 -10.05
CA PHE A 51 2.51 -25.06 -11.51
C PHE A 51 3.65 -24.27 -12.16
N GLY A 52 4.00 -23.10 -11.61
CA GLY A 52 5.13 -22.30 -12.08
C GLY A 52 6.47 -23.04 -11.99
N VAL A 53 6.73 -23.76 -10.89
CA VAL A 53 7.96 -24.55 -10.74
C VAL A 53 8.01 -25.71 -11.75
N ILE A 54 6.89 -26.37 -11.99
CA ILE A 54 6.79 -27.43 -13.02
C ILE A 54 7.07 -26.85 -14.42
N ALA A 55 6.51 -25.68 -14.75
CA ALA A 55 6.77 -25.02 -16.03
C ALA A 55 8.25 -24.63 -16.21
N VAL A 56 8.93 -24.21 -15.13
CA VAL A 56 10.38 -23.95 -15.16
C VAL A 56 11.18 -25.23 -15.36
N TRP A 57 10.73 -26.35 -14.79
CA TRP A 57 11.37 -27.65 -15.00
C TRP A 57 11.27 -28.09 -16.46
N ASP A 58 10.07 -28.03 -17.04
CA ASP A 58 9.83 -28.37 -18.44
C ASP A 58 10.69 -27.55 -19.39
N ALA A 59 10.72 -26.22 -19.20
CA ALA A 59 11.52 -25.31 -20.03
C ALA A 59 13.04 -25.53 -19.89
N GLY A 60 13.52 -25.92 -18.71
CA GLY A 60 14.96 -26.08 -18.43
C GLY A 60 15.50 -27.49 -18.63
N TYR A 61 14.64 -28.50 -18.80
CA TYR A 61 15.03 -29.92 -18.77
C TYR A 61 16.03 -30.27 -19.87
N ALA A 62 15.79 -29.80 -21.10
CA ALA A 62 16.66 -30.08 -22.24
C ALA A 62 18.09 -29.55 -22.04
N GLU A 63 18.23 -28.35 -21.47
CA GLU A 63 19.54 -27.75 -21.15
C GLU A 63 20.26 -28.54 -20.04
N ALA A 64 19.53 -28.93 -18.98
CA ALA A 64 20.11 -29.71 -17.89
C ALA A 64 20.61 -31.08 -18.35
N ALA A 65 19.82 -31.77 -19.19
CA ALA A 65 20.17 -33.07 -19.74
C ALA A 65 21.43 -32.98 -20.63
N ALA A 66 21.56 -31.91 -21.43
CA ALA A 66 22.75 -31.66 -22.24
C ALA A 66 24.03 -31.44 -21.41
N MET A 67 23.89 -30.95 -20.17
CA MET A 67 24.99 -30.74 -19.23
C MET A 67 25.24 -31.95 -18.29
N GLY A 68 24.56 -33.09 -18.52
CA GLY A 68 24.64 -34.28 -17.66
C GLY A 68 24.03 -34.08 -16.26
N GLN A 69 23.21 -33.04 -16.06
CA GLN A 69 22.54 -32.75 -14.80
C GLN A 69 21.12 -33.32 -14.82
N MET A 70 20.71 -33.96 -13.72
CA MET A 70 19.35 -34.50 -13.59
C MET A 70 18.28 -33.40 -13.47
N LEU A 71 18.64 -32.25 -12.93
CA LEU A 71 17.72 -31.15 -12.65
C LEU A 71 18.31 -29.81 -13.11
N PRO A 72 17.51 -28.95 -13.76
CA PRO A 72 17.94 -27.58 -14.07
C PRO A 72 18.17 -26.80 -12.77
N ARG A 73 19.29 -26.09 -12.67
CA ARG A 73 19.59 -25.23 -11.50
C ARG A 73 18.48 -24.21 -11.24
N SER A 74 17.82 -23.74 -12.29
CA SER A 74 16.68 -22.82 -12.22
C SER A 74 15.52 -23.38 -11.41
N VAL A 75 15.24 -24.69 -11.47
CA VAL A 75 14.16 -25.33 -10.69
C VAL A 75 14.47 -25.27 -9.20
N ILE A 76 15.71 -25.53 -8.81
CA ILE A 76 16.14 -25.48 -7.41
C ILE A 76 15.98 -24.05 -6.87
N THR A 77 16.50 -23.06 -7.60
CA THR A 77 16.40 -21.65 -7.20
C THR A 77 14.96 -21.16 -7.11
N GLN A 78 14.12 -21.49 -8.11
CA GLN A 78 12.71 -21.11 -8.11
C GLN A 78 11.90 -21.84 -7.03
N GLY A 79 12.22 -23.09 -6.74
CA GLY A 79 11.63 -23.83 -5.62
C GLY A 79 11.95 -23.18 -4.27
N LEU A 80 13.21 -22.79 -4.05
CA LEU A 80 13.62 -22.08 -2.83
C LEU A 80 12.93 -20.71 -2.70
N TYR A 81 12.85 -19.94 -3.79
CA TYR A 81 12.12 -18.66 -3.79
C TYR A 81 10.62 -18.83 -3.60
N GLY A 82 10.02 -19.87 -4.18
CA GLY A 82 8.61 -20.22 -3.98
C GLY A 82 8.31 -20.54 -2.53
N ILE A 83 9.14 -21.38 -1.88
CA ILE A 83 9.00 -21.70 -0.45
C ILE A 83 9.16 -20.44 0.40
N ALA A 84 10.22 -19.64 0.16
CA ALA A 84 10.44 -18.39 0.89
C ALA A 84 9.27 -17.42 0.72
N GLY A 85 8.72 -17.30 -0.49
CA GLY A 85 7.55 -16.49 -0.79
C GLY A 85 6.29 -16.96 -0.08
N LEU A 86 6.02 -18.27 -0.06
CA LEU A 86 4.86 -18.85 0.63
C LEU A 86 4.93 -18.68 2.15
N VAL A 87 6.12 -18.88 2.73
CA VAL A 87 6.36 -18.62 4.17
C VAL A 87 6.21 -17.14 4.48
N GLY A 88 6.76 -16.26 3.63
CA GLY A 88 6.61 -14.82 3.75
C GLY A 88 5.15 -14.37 3.66
N ALA A 89 4.40 -14.88 2.69
CA ALA A 89 2.97 -14.60 2.52
C ALA A 89 2.15 -15.03 3.74
N TRP A 90 2.42 -16.23 4.26
CA TRP A 90 1.78 -16.70 5.50
C TRP A 90 2.14 -15.79 6.67
N GLY A 91 3.41 -15.45 6.87
CA GLY A 91 3.85 -14.56 7.94
C GLY A 91 3.20 -13.17 7.88
N ILE A 92 3.14 -12.56 6.69
CA ILE A 92 2.51 -11.25 6.48
C ILE A 92 0.98 -11.32 6.70
N SER A 93 0.33 -12.42 6.34
CA SER A 93 -1.12 -12.61 6.55
C SER A 93 -1.52 -12.56 8.04
N GLN A 94 -0.59 -12.88 8.93
CA GLN A 94 -0.79 -12.82 10.38
C GLN A 94 -0.59 -11.41 10.96
N VAL A 95 -0.09 -10.45 10.18
CA VAL A 95 0.19 -9.09 10.64
C VAL A 95 -1.07 -8.24 10.62
N ALA A 96 -1.41 -7.64 11.77
CA ALA A 96 -2.56 -6.76 11.87
C ALA A 96 -2.45 -5.56 10.90
N PRO A 97 -3.50 -5.22 10.13
CA PRO A 97 -3.49 -4.10 9.18
C PRO A 97 -3.11 -2.75 9.79
N LYS A 98 -3.35 -2.56 11.09
CA LYS A 98 -2.90 -1.36 11.83
C LYS A 98 -1.37 -1.23 11.81
N ARG A 99 -0.63 -2.34 11.96
CA ARG A 99 0.84 -2.34 11.89
C ARG A 99 1.33 -2.11 10.46
N ILE A 100 0.68 -2.72 9.47
CA ILE A 100 0.97 -2.49 8.05
C ILE A 100 0.81 -1.01 7.69
N ARG A 101 -0.23 -0.35 8.22
CA ARG A 101 -0.42 1.10 8.03
C ARG A 101 0.72 1.94 8.65
N GLN A 102 1.26 1.54 9.79
CA GLN A 102 2.33 2.28 10.47
C GLN A 102 3.66 2.23 9.71
N ILE A 103 3.92 1.12 8.99
CA ILE A 103 5.14 0.97 8.19
C ILE A 103 5.06 1.63 6.81
N ALA A 104 3.89 2.15 6.40
CA ALA A 104 3.68 2.74 5.08
C ALA A 104 4.68 3.86 4.76
N VAL A 105 4.73 4.88 5.63
CA VAL A 105 5.62 6.04 5.48
C VAL A 105 7.11 5.66 5.59
N PRO A 106 7.59 4.99 6.66
CA PRO A 106 9.00 4.64 6.75
C PRO A 106 9.42 3.67 5.64
N GLY A 107 8.52 2.78 5.21
CA GLY A 107 8.75 1.89 4.08
C GLY A 107 8.90 2.63 2.75
N MET A 108 8.09 3.66 2.49
CA MET A 108 8.24 4.51 1.30
C MET A 108 9.54 5.31 1.32
N ILE A 109 9.97 5.80 2.48
CA ILE A 109 11.24 6.51 2.60
C ILE A 109 12.38 5.52 2.32
N LEU A 110 12.36 4.36 2.97
CA LEU A 110 13.37 3.32 2.77
C LEU A 110 13.45 2.88 1.30
N ILE A 111 12.31 2.65 0.65
CA ILE A 111 12.33 2.19 -0.75
C ILE A 111 12.80 3.28 -1.71
N SER A 112 12.48 4.54 -1.43
CA SER A 112 13.00 5.67 -2.22
C SER A 112 14.52 5.76 -2.09
N LEU A 113 15.06 5.59 -0.87
CA LEU A 113 16.51 5.56 -0.64
C LEU A 113 17.18 4.37 -1.36
N LEU A 114 16.56 3.20 -1.38
CA LEU A 114 17.08 2.04 -2.12
C LEU A 114 17.01 2.25 -3.64
N LEU A 115 15.97 2.90 -4.16
CA LEU A 115 15.87 3.24 -5.59
C LEU A 115 16.89 4.30 -6.01
N VAL A 116 17.19 5.28 -5.14
CA VAL A 116 18.29 6.22 -5.39
C VAL A 116 19.62 5.48 -5.29
N GLY A 117 19.81 4.66 -4.26
CA GLY A 117 21.05 3.94 -4.03
C GLY A 117 21.42 2.98 -5.16
N VAL A 118 20.44 2.34 -5.82
CA VAL A 118 20.73 1.38 -6.90
C VAL A 118 21.24 2.06 -8.16
N LEU A 119 20.99 3.36 -8.34
CA LEU A 119 21.58 4.14 -9.45
C LEU A 119 23.10 4.27 -9.32
N PHE A 120 23.64 4.25 -8.09
CA PHE A 120 25.06 4.44 -7.81
C PHE A 120 25.77 3.12 -7.46
N LEU A 121 25.09 2.23 -6.75
CA LEU A 121 25.64 0.99 -6.19
C LEU A 121 25.10 -0.27 -6.90
N GLY A 122 24.19 -0.11 -7.86
CA GLY A 122 23.61 -1.20 -8.61
C GLY A 122 24.55 -1.76 -9.67
N LYS A 123 24.35 -3.03 -10.01
CA LYS A 123 25.05 -3.66 -11.11
C LYS A 123 24.30 -3.39 -12.41
N GLU A 124 25.03 -3.02 -13.45
CA GLU A 124 24.50 -2.91 -14.79
C GLU A 124 24.21 -4.32 -15.37
N ILE A 125 22.97 -4.54 -15.76
CA ILE A 125 22.52 -5.77 -16.42
C ILE A 125 21.67 -5.33 -17.62
N ASN A 126 22.03 -5.77 -18.82
CA ASN A 126 21.34 -5.44 -20.07
C ASN A 126 21.17 -3.91 -20.29
N GLY A 127 22.20 -3.11 -19.98
CA GLY A 127 22.18 -1.66 -20.18
C GLY A 127 21.39 -0.88 -19.13
N ALA A 128 21.04 -1.50 -18.00
CA ALA A 128 20.31 -0.82 -16.92
C ALA A 128 20.82 -1.18 -15.52
N THR A 129 20.90 -0.17 -14.65
CA THR A 129 21.32 -0.28 -13.24
C THR A 129 20.11 -0.35 -12.30
N ARG A 130 19.57 -1.56 -12.14
CA ARG A 130 18.33 -1.79 -11.33
C ARG A 130 18.49 -2.83 -10.22
N TRP A 131 19.59 -3.55 -10.22
CA TRP A 131 19.78 -4.73 -9.40
C TRP A 131 20.94 -4.53 -8.43
N TYR A 132 20.66 -4.74 -7.15
CA TYR A 132 21.70 -5.01 -6.18
C TYR A 132 22.11 -6.47 -6.29
N ARG A 133 23.41 -6.74 -6.44
CA ARG A 133 23.93 -8.11 -6.54
C ARG A 133 24.78 -8.45 -5.33
N PHE A 134 24.34 -9.44 -4.57
CA PHE A 134 25.02 -9.98 -3.39
C PHE A 134 25.41 -11.43 -3.68
N GLY A 135 26.51 -11.63 -4.41
CA GLY A 135 26.96 -12.95 -4.84
C GLY A 135 25.93 -13.66 -5.75
N PRO A 136 25.33 -14.80 -5.31
CA PRO A 136 24.30 -15.50 -6.06
C PRO A 136 22.91 -14.87 -5.93
N PHE A 137 22.71 -13.97 -4.96
CA PHE A 137 21.43 -13.30 -4.73
C PHE A 137 21.37 -11.96 -5.47
N SER A 138 20.23 -11.69 -6.08
CA SER A 138 19.95 -10.42 -6.74
C SER A 138 18.67 -9.83 -6.15
N PHE A 139 18.73 -8.57 -5.75
CA PHE A 139 17.61 -7.85 -5.16
C PHE A 139 17.25 -6.65 -6.04
N GLN A 140 15.99 -6.61 -6.48
CA GLN A 140 15.44 -5.51 -7.26
C GLN A 140 14.55 -4.64 -6.36
N PRO A 141 14.95 -3.38 -6.05
CA PRO A 141 14.15 -2.51 -5.20
C PRO A 141 12.78 -2.18 -5.79
N SER A 142 12.66 -2.07 -7.11
CA SER A 142 11.41 -1.71 -7.77
C SER A 142 10.28 -2.75 -7.56
N GLU A 143 10.62 -4.01 -7.29
CA GLU A 143 9.65 -5.06 -6.91
C GLU A 143 9.00 -4.75 -5.56
N VAL A 144 9.81 -4.36 -4.57
CA VAL A 144 9.34 -3.97 -3.23
C VAL A 144 8.61 -2.62 -3.28
N ALA A 145 9.00 -1.73 -4.20
CA ALA A 145 8.36 -0.43 -4.41
C ALA A 145 6.88 -0.55 -4.79
N LYS A 146 6.51 -1.54 -5.62
CA LYS A 146 5.10 -1.81 -5.97
C LYS A 146 4.23 -2.01 -4.73
N VAL A 147 4.70 -2.83 -3.79
CA VAL A 147 3.97 -3.16 -2.57
C VAL A 147 3.83 -1.93 -1.66
N PHE A 148 4.91 -1.18 -1.44
CA PHE A 148 4.86 0.02 -0.59
C PHE A 148 4.07 1.18 -1.21
N CYS A 149 4.03 1.29 -2.54
CA CYS A 149 3.14 2.25 -3.21
C CYS A 149 1.67 1.93 -2.88
N ILE A 150 1.27 0.66 -3.00
CA ILE A 150 -0.10 0.22 -2.67
C ILE A 150 -0.41 0.49 -1.19
N ILE A 151 0.49 0.09 -0.28
CA ILE A 151 0.28 0.27 1.17
C ILE A 151 0.16 1.76 1.51
N SER A 152 0.96 2.62 0.88
CA SER A 152 0.98 4.06 1.17
C SER A 152 -0.23 4.78 0.64
N MET A 153 -0.68 4.43 -0.57
CA MET A 153 -1.95 4.93 -1.10
C MET A 153 -3.12 4.47 -0.24
N ALA A 154 -3.17 3.19 0.13
CA ALA A 154 -4.21 2.66 1.01
C ALA A 154 -4.22 3.37 2.38
N ALA A 155 -3.05 3.60 2.98
CA ALA A 155 -2.91 4.30 4.25
C ALA A 155 -3.36 5.77 4.18
N GLY A 156 -3.07 6.44 3.06
CA GLY A 156 -3.48 7.81 2.77
C GLY A 156 -4.99 7.92 2.57
N PHE A 157 -5.58 7.02 1.78
CA PHE A 157 -7.03 7.00 1.51
C PHE A 157 -7.85 6.59 2.73
N ALA A 158 -7.34 5.71 3.59
CA ALA A 158 -8.03 5.28 4.81
C ALA A 158 -8.30 6.42 5.81
N GLY A 159 -7.65 7.58 5.68
CA GLY A 159 -7.91 8.76 6.51
C GLY A 159 -8.91 9.75 5.92
N LEU A 160 -9.37 9.55 4.68
CA LEU A 160 -10.23 10.51 3.98
C LEU A 160 -11.69 10.38 4.46
N THR A 161 -12.34 11.53 4.62
CA THR A 161 -13.79 11.57 4.85
C THR A 161 -14.55 11.23 3.57
N PRO A 162 -15.76 10.65 3.63
CA PRO A 162 -16.59 10.43 2.45
C PRO A 162 -16.80 11.73 1.65
N TRP A 163 -16.78 11.66 0.31
CA TRP A 163 -17.03 12.85 -0.51
C TRP A 163 -18.47 13.31 -0.37
N VAL A 164 -18.68 14.49 0.21
CA VAL A 164 -19.98 15.16 0.21
C VAL A 164 -19.97 16.14 -0.95
N LYS A 165 -20.86 15.94 -1.94
CA LYS A 165 -20.97 16.83 -3.11
C LYS A 165 -21.27 18.26 -2.62
N PRO A 166 -20.33 19.22 -2.76
CA PRO A 166 -20.61 20.59 -2.36
C PRO A 166 -21.64 21.19 -3.31
N LYS A 167 -22.45 22.14 -2.83
CA LYS A 167 -23.21 23.04 -3.71
C LYS A 167 -22.33 24.24 -4.05
N TRP A 168 -22.30 24.63 -5.32
CA TRP A 168 -21.61 25.83 -5.79
C TRP A 168 -22.51 26.58 -6.77
N LYS A 169 -22.42 27.91 -6.78
CA LYS A 169 -23.14 28.76 -7.74
C LYS A 169 -22.21 29.46 -8.73
N ASN A 170 -20.99 29.78 -8.30
CA ASN A 170 -20.00 30.53 -9.10
C ASN A 170 -18.70 29.74 -9.29
N SER A 171 -17.95 30.01 -10.36
CA SER A 171 -16.67 29.34 -10.68
C SER A 171 -15.61 29.47 -9.58
N ARG A 172 -15.55 30.62 -8.88
CA ARG A 172 -14.64 30.81 -7.73
C ARG A 172 -14.99 29.90 -6.55
N GLN A 173 -16.28 29.65 -6.31
CA GLN A 173 -16.75 28.72 -5.29
C GLN A 173 -16.51 27.27 -5.70
N TRP A 174 -16.60 26.95 -6.99
CA TRP A 174 -16.24 25.63 -7.51
C TRP A 174 -14.77 25.30 -7.26
N ILE A 175 -13.86 26.26 -7.50
CA ILE A 175 -12.43 26.07 -7.22
C ILE A 175 -12.22 25.76 -5.73
N GLY A 176 -12.80 26.57 -4.84
CA GLY A 176 -12.64 26.40 -3.39
C GLY A 176 -13.27 25.12 -2.84
N HIS A 177 -14.46 24.75 -3.30
CA HIS A 177 -15.23 23.64 -2.72
C HIS A 177 -15.04 22.31 -3.44
N VAL A 178 -14.60 22.30 -4.70
CA VAL A 178 -14.44 21.09 -5.52
C VAL A 178 -12.98 20.85 -5.87
N LEU A 179 -12.32 21.81 -6.54
CA LEU A 179 -10.98 21.59 -7.09
C LEU A 179 -9.94 21.39 -5.99
N ILE A 180 -9.87 22.33 -5.02
CA ILE A 180 -8.88 22.26 -3.93
C ILE A 180 -9.05 20.97 -3.11
N PRO A 181 -10.25 20.58 -2.65
CA PRO A 181 -10.43 19.34 -1.92
C PRO A 181 -10.11 18.08 -2.73
N LYS A 182 -10.36 18.07 -4.05
CA LYS A 182 -9.97 16.95 -4.91
C LYS A 182 -8.46 16.83 -5.05
N ILE A 183 -7.75 17.94 -5.24
CA ILE A 183 -6.29 17.97 -5.28
C ILE A 183 -5.71 17.49 -3.93
N GLN A 184 -6.26 17.97 -2.81
CA GLN A 184 -5.85 17.54 -1.48
C GLN A 184 -6.09 16.04 -1.25
N ARG A 185 -7.20 15.49 -1.77
CA ARG A 185 -7.47 14.04 -1.71
C ARG A 185 -6.52 13.21 -2.56
N ALA A 186 -6.02 13.78 -3.65
CA ALA A 186 -5.02 13.16 -4.52
C ALA A 186 -3.59 13.20 -3.92
N TRP A 187 -3.38 13.83 -2.76
CA TRP A 187 -2.09 13.91 -2.07
C TRP A 187 -1.32 12.56 -1.98
N PRO A 188 -1.95 11.41 -1.69
CA PRO A 188 -1.25 10.13 -1.61
C PRO A 188 -0.59 9.68 -2.92
N LEU A 189 -0.94 10.28 -4.06
CA LEU A 189 -0.28 10.03 -5.35
C LEU A 189 1.12 10.64 -5.43
N LEU A 190 1.39 11.76 -4.75
CA LEU A 190 2.69 12.43 -4.83
C LEU A 190 3.88 11.51 -4.53
N PRO A 191 3.92 10.78 -3.40
CA PRO A 191 5.05 9.89 -3.12
C PRO A 191 5.15 8.73 -4.12
N VAL A 192 4.04 8.30 -4.72
CA VAL A 192 4.04 7.25 -5.76
C VAL A 192 4.62 7.80 -7.07
N LEU A 193 4.26 9.01 -7.47
CA LEU A 193 4.81 9.67 -8.66
C LEU A 193 6.32 9.89 -8.53
N VAL A 194 6.80 10.24 -7.33
CA VAL A 194 8.24 10.33 -7.05
C VAL A 194 8.93 8.97 -7.27
N VAL A 195 8.35 7.89 -6.73
CA VAL A 195 8.89 6.53 -6.93
C VAL A 195 8.87 6.13 -8.40
N VAL A 196 7.80 6.43 -9.13
CA VAL A 196 7.72 6.18 -10.58
C VAL A 196 8.83 6.92 -11.33
N GLY A 197 9.06 8.20 -11.03
CA GLY A 197 10.16 8.96 -11.62
C GLY A 197 11.54 8.35 -11.32
N LEU A 198 11.77 7.88 -10.09
CA LEU A 198 13.01 7.18 -9.73
C LEU A 198 13.20 5.86 -10.48
N ILE A 199 12.12 5.15 -10.79
CA ILE A 199 12.14 3.90 -11.57
C ILE A 199 12.38 4.20 -13.06
N GLU A 200 11.85 5.29 -13.59
CA GLU A 200 12.13 5.73 -14.97
C GLU A 200 13.59 6.13 -15.16
N MET A 201 14.24 6.68 -14.13
CA MET A 201 15.69 6.91 -14.13
C MET A 201 16.51 5.61 -14.23
N GLN A 202 15.91 4.46 -13.90
CA GLN A 202 16.51 3.12 -14.02
C GLN A 202 16.18 2.47 -15.37
N PRO A 203 15.91 3.23 -16.43
CA PRO A 203 15.13 2.87 -17.63
C PRO A 203 14.02 1.79 -17.53
N ASP A 204 13.30 1.62 -16.41
CA ASP A 204 12.32 0.52 -16.23
C ASP A 204 10.85 0.93 -16.46
N LEU A 205 10.49 1.08 -17.73
CA LEU A 205 9.14 1.50 -18.13
C LEU A 205 8.04 0.51 -17.69
N LYS A 206 8.32 -0.80 -17.73
CA LYS A 206 7.32 -1.82 -17.41
C LYS A 206 6.85 -1.68 -15.96
N THR A 207 7.80 -1.54 -15.04
CA THR A 207 7.49 -1.40 -13.62
C THR A 207 6.78 -0.07 -13.34
N ALA A 208 7.20 1.02 -13.99
CA ALA A 208 6.52 2.32 -13.90
C ALA A 208 5.05 2.22 -14.35
N CYS A 209 4.77 1.61 -15.50
CA CYS A 209 3.40 1.44 -15.99
C CYS A 209 2.52 0.62 -15.03
N VAL A 210 3.05 -0.48 -14.47
CA VAL A 210 2.29 -1.30 -13.51
C VAL A 210 1.89 -0.49 -12.27
N ILE A 211 2.82 0.31 -11.74
CA ILE A 211 2.55 1.17 -10.58
C ILE A 211 1.51 2.23 -10.93
N LEU A 212 1.64 2.90 -12.07
CA LEU A 212 0.70 3.94 -12.50
C LEU A 212 -0.71 3.40 -12.73
N VAL A 213 -0.84 2.25 -13.40
CA VAL A 213 -2.14 1.61 -13.63
C VAL A 213 -2.79 1.22 -12.30
N THR A 214 -2.01 0.61 -11.39
CA THR A 214 -2.51 0.21 -10.07
C THR A 214 -2.93 1.44 -9.25
N ALA A 215 -2.12 2.51 -9.27
CA ALA A 215 -2.45 3.76 -8.59
C ALA A 215 -3.72 4.41 -9.16
N GLY A 216 -3.90 4.38 -10.48
CA GLY A 216 -5.12 4.84 -11.15
C GLY A 216 -6.36 4.08 -10.69
N PHE A 217 -6.29 2.75 -10.63
CA PHE A 217 -7.39 1.93 -10.10
C PHE A 217 -7.70 2.23 -8.64
N MET A 218 -6.68 2.43 -7.80
CA MET A 218 -6.88 2.78 -6.39
C MET A 218 -7.52 4.16 -6.22
N LEU A 219 -7.12 5.14 -7.04
CA LEU A 219 -7.74 6.48 -7.03
C LEU A 219 -9.21 6.39 -7.46
N TRP A 220 -9.49 5.66 -8.53
CA TRP A 220 -10.86 5.44 -9.00
C TRP A 220 -11.74 4.75 -7.96
N ALA A 221 -11.20 3.73 -7.27
CA ALA A 221 -11.90 3.04 -6.19
C ALA A 221 -12.12 3.93 -4.94
N ALA A 222 -11.27 4.94 -4.72
CA ALA A 222 -11.39 5.87 -3.60
C ALA A 222 -12.45 6.97 -3.81
N GLY A 223 -12.84 7.27 -5.05
CA GLY A 223 -13.94 8.17 -5.41
C GLY A 223 -13.55 9.60 -5.78
#